data_AF-A0A938XBW1-F1
#
_entry.id   AF-A0A938XBW1-F1
#
_cell.length_a   1.000
_cell.length_b   1.000
_cell.length_c   1.000
_cell.angle_alpha   90.00
_cell.angle_beta   90.00
_cell.angle_gamma   90.00
#
_symmetry.space_group_name_H-M   'P 1'
#
loop_
_entity.id
_entity.type
_entity.pdbx_description
1 polymer ?
#
loop_
_entity_poly.entity_id
_entity_poly.type
_entity_poly.pdbx_seq_one_letter_code
_entity_poly.pdbx_strand_id
1 'polypeptide(L)'
;MKKNRRPFGKFLLIVLIAFFYLPILYMVVFSFNDGKSLTSFTGFSLRWYQHMLESQDMMAALYTTFSVAILATLISTVVGTVAAIGLSSSRKIIRNIMEQVNNLPMMNPEIVTAIGFMLLFITFKVEKGYMTMLLAHIAFCIPYVMLSVMPKIRSLDPNLADAAMDLGATPFRALTKVIVPQITPGIVSGALIAFTMSVDDFIISYFVTGRGVKNLSIVVYTMSKRVNPSINAISTLVVVIITVVLVLINVAPALAAKQSRTAEIRRKRRMIPALAVCAALVAGIAFVQAGRGTGAQRPFEGQTLHIYNWGEYTGENIIPDFEEETGATVVMENFDSNEQMYIKVANGESFDLLVPSDYMIQRLIEEDYLQKLDKSKLDCFDKLNDAVLGLPYDPENDYSVPYFWGTVGIVYDKTKVDPEDLEKEGYNIFLNETYKGDVYLYDSERDSFMMALKALGYSMNTENEAELQEAYDWLVQCVETMDTEIVTDEIIDNMAQGRKALGLIYSGDATYVMAENEDMGYYMPETGTNLWSDAMVIPKNAKNPELAHAFINFASDYDGAYDNSSYVGYTSSNVEVMEDLSGEGGDYEGINAYIPRTDNENDEVFVYNEDTKKIISDLWSRVKIAASNAG
;
A
#
# COMPACT_ATOMS: atom_id res chain seq x y z
N MET A 1 28.10 37.88 26.23
CA MET A 1 28.53 36.52 25.87
C MET A 1 28.95 36.51 24.40
N LYS A 2 30.24 36.27 24.10
CA LYS A 2 30.79 36.30 22.73
C LYS A 2 30.18 35.14 21.92
N LYS A 3 29.60 35.45 20.75
CA LYS A 3 29.10 34.49 19.75
C LYS A 3 30.28 33.64 19.26
N ASN A 4 30.48 32.46 19.86
CA ASN A 4 31.34 31.44 19.28
C ASN A 4 30.72 31.02 17.94
N ARG A 5 31.26 31.55 16.83
CA ARG A 5 30.97 31.05 15.49
C ARG A 5 31.61 29.66 15.44
N ARG A 6 30.82 28.60 15.56
CA ARG A 6 31.24 27.22 15.27
C ARG A 6 31.01 26.97 13.77
N PRO A 7 31.99 27.25 12.89
CA PRO A 7 31.82 27.07 11.43
C PRO A 7 31.49 25.60 11.10
N PHE A 8 32.11 24.67 11.82
CA PHE A 8 31.84 23.24 11.71
C PHE A 8 30.38 22.88 12.03
N GLY A 9 29.82 23.44 13.12
CA GLY A 9 28.42 23.19 13.47
C GLY A 9 27.42 23.76 12.46
N LYS A 10 27.76 24.89 11.82
CA LYS A 10 26.95 25.43 10.71
C LYS A 10 27.06 24.60 9.45
N PHE A 11 28.26 24.11 9.13
CA PHE A 11 28.48 23.20 8.00
C PHE A 11 27.69 21.90 8.20
N LEU A 12 27.81 21.26 9.36
CA LEU A 12 27.04 20.06 9.71
C LEU A 12 25.52 20.31 9.60
N LEU A 13 25.04 21.46 10.08
CA LEU A 13 23.63 21.83 9.95
C LEU A 13 23.20 21.97 8.48
N ILE A 14 24.03 22.60 7.64
CA ILE A 14 23.74 22.75 6.20
C ILE A 14 23.71 21.38 5.52
N VAL A 15 24.69 20.51 5.80
CA VAL A 15 24.74 19.15 5.26
C VAL A 15 23.52 18.35 5.69
N LEU A 16 23.13 18.45 6.97
CA LEU A 16 21.96 17.76 7.51
C LEU A 16 20.66 18.27 6.87
N ILE A 17 20.52 19.59 6.70
CA ILE A 17 19.38 20.17 5.96
C ILE A 17 19.39 19.69 4.50
N ALA A 18 20.54 19.72 3.82
CA ALA A 18 20.62 19.23 2.44
C ALA A 18 20.22 17.75 2.34
N PHE A 19 20.71 16.91 3.26
CA PHE A 19 20.39 15.49 3.29
C PHE A 19 18.89 15.21 3.41
N PHE A 20 18.16 15.94 4.27
CA PHE A 20 16.71 15.74 4.42
C PHE A 20 15.87 16.38 3.31
N TYR A 21 16.28 17.53 2.75
CA TYR A 21 15.46 18.27 1.78
C TYR A 21 15.79 17.97 0.31
N LEU A 22 16.98 17.45 0.00
CA LEU A 22 17.38 17.16 -1.39
C LEU A 22 16.55 16.01 -2.01
N PRO A 23 16.26 14.89 -1.31
CA PRO A 23 15.36 13.86 -1.84
C PRO A 23 13.95 14.38 -2.08
N ILE A 24 13.44 15.26 -1.20
CA ILE A 24 12.13 15.91 -1.39
C ILE A 24 12.16 16.78 -2.64
N LEU A 25 13.21 17.58 -2.82
CA LEU A 25 13.37 18.39 -4.02
C LEU A 25 13.49 17.54 -5.30
N TYR A 26 14.19 16.40 -5.23
CA TYR A 26 14.31 15.45 -6.33
C TYR A 26 12.93 14.91 -6.73
N MET A 27 12.12 14.43 -5.78
CA MET A 27 10.75 13.99 -6.04
C MET A 27 9.89 15.11 -6.65
N VAL A 28 10.01 16.35 -6.15
CA VAL A 28 9.29 17.53 -6.69
C VAL A 28 9.73 17.88 -8.12
N VAL A 29 10.95 17.56 -8.52
CA VAL A 29 11.39 17.76 -9.91
C VAL A 29 10.85 16.63 -10.79
N PHE A 30 10.97 15.38 -10.33
CA PHE A 30 10.51 14.20 -11.07
C PHE A 30 8.98 14.08 -11.15
N SER A 31 8.22 14.79 -10.32
CA SER A 31 6.77 14.90 -10.46
C SER A 31 6.34 15.61 -11.75
N PHE A 32 7.25 16.33 -12.40
CA PHE A 32 7.04 16.94 -13.72
C PHE A 32 7.69 16.13 -14.85
N ASN A 33 8.14 14.89 -14.61
CA ASN A 33 8.70 14.04 -15.66
C ASN A 33 7.61 13.54 -16.61
N ASP A 34 7.89 13.44 -17.91
CA ASP A 34 6.94 12.89 -18.89
C ASP A 34 6.96 11.36 -18.96
N GLY A 35 8.12 10.75 -18.72
CA GLY A 35 8.35 9.31 -18.80
C GLY A 35 7.96 8.55 -17.53
N LYS A 36 7.89 7.22 -17.66
CA LYS A 36 7.64 6.30 -16.55
C LYS A 36 8.87 6.04 -15.65
N SER A 37 10.05 6.48 -16.09
CA SER A 37 11.29 6.30 -15.33
C SER A 37 11.35 7.20 -14.09
N LEU A 38 11.72 6.61 -12.95
CA LEU A 38 12.00 7.34 -11.70
C LEU A 38 13.42 7.94 -11.65
N THR A 39 14.29 7.57 -12.59
CA THR A 39 15.72 7.92 -12.57
C THR A 39 16.14 8.77 -13.76
N SER A 40 15.46 8.61 -14.91
CA SER A 40 15.73 9.36 -16.14
C SER A 40 14.67 10.43 -16.38
N PHE A 41 15.11 11.69 -16.47
CA PHE A 41 14.22 12.81 -16.81
C PHE A 41 14.10 12.95 -18.33
N THR A 42 12.97 12.51 -18.88
CA THR A 42 12.73 12.47 -20.33
C THR A 42 12.20 13.80 -20.87
N GLY A 43 11.40 14.53 -20.08
CA GLY A 43 10.76 15.78 -20.49
C GLY A 43 9.90 16.41 -19.40
N PHE A 44 9.52 17.68 -19.57
CA PHE A 44 8.61 18.36 -18.65
C PHE A 44 7.15 18.11 -19.04
N SER A 45 6.33 17.65 -18.08
CA SER A 45 4.92 17.30 -18.28
C SER A 45 4.11 17.51 -17.01
N LEU A 46 2.78 17.68 -17.17
CA LEU A 46 1.82 17.69 -16.07
C LEU A 46 0.94 16.43 -16.06
N ARG A 47 1.28 15.44 -16.90
CA ARG A 47 0.50 14.21 -17.09
C ARG A 47 0.16 13.53 -15.77
N TRP A 48 1.13 13.36 -14.87
CA TRP A 48 0.92 12.70 -13.58
C TRP A 48 -0.02 13.45 -12.64
N TYR A 49 -0.06 14.79 -12.73
CA TYR A 49 -1.06 15.57 -12.00
C TYR A 49 -2.46 15.44 -12.60
N GLN A 50 -2.57 15.35 -13.92
CA GLN A 50 -3.85 15.09 -14.59
C GLN A 50 -4.38 13.70 -14.24
N HIS A 51 -3.53 12.68 -14.39
CA HIS A 51 -3.82 11.29 -14.00
C HIS A 51 -4.24 11.20 -12.53
N MET A 52 -3.53 11.90 -11.63
CA MET A 52 -3.92 11.96 -10.21
C MET A 52 -5.33 12.54 -10.02
N LEU A 53 -5.71 13.59 -10.76
CA LEU A 53 -7.03 14.20 -10.65
C LEU A 53 -8.14 13.35 -11.29
N GLU A 54 -7.80 12.53 -12.29
CA GLU A 54 -8.71 11.60 -12.95
C GLU A 54 -8.91 10.31 -12.14
N SER A 55 -7.89 9.89 -11.38
CA SER A 55 -7.95 8.72 -10.50
C SER A 55 -8.92 8.93 -9.33
N GLN A 56 -10.03 8.17 -9.35
CA GLN A 56 -11.01 8.18 -8.27
C GLN A 56 -10.41 7.76 -6.94
N ASP A 57 -9.55 6.74 -6.93
CA ASP A 57 -8.88 6.23 -5.74
C ASP A 57 -7.97 7.28 -5.09
N MET A 58 -7.16 7.99 -5.89
CA MET A 58 -6.30 9.05 -5.38
C MET A 58 -7.11 10.21 -4.81
N MET A 59 -8.21 10.60 -5.47
CA MET A 59 -9.11 11.64 -4.97
C MET A 59 -9.88 11.23 -3.71
N ALA A 60 -10.34 9.98 -3.63
CA ALA A 60 -10.95 9.41 -2.44
C ALA A 60 -9.96 9.37 -1.27
N ALA A 61 -8.68 9.07 -1.54
CA ALA A 61 -7.64 9.08 -0.54
C ALA A 61 -7.31 10.49 -0.01
N LEU A 62 -7.22 11.50 -0.90
CA LEU A 62 -7.11 12.90 -0.50
C LEU A 62 -8.29 13.33 0.36
N TYR A 63 -9.52 13.00 -0.06
CA TYR A 63 -10.72 13.30 0.70
C TYR A 63 -10.67 12.66 2.09
N THR A 64 -10.33 11.37 2.18
CA THR A 64 -10.24 10.63 3.44
C THR A 64 -9.20 11.27 4.36
N THR A 65 -7.99 11.56 3.89
CA THR A 65 -6.94 12.20 4.69
C THR A 65 -7.39 13.53 5.28
N PHE A 66 -7.89 14.44 4.45
CA PHE A 66 -8.24 15.78 4.96
C PHE A 66 -9.53 15.76 5.79
N SER A 67 -10.53 14.97 5.41
CA SER A 67 -11.77 14.87 6.17
C SER A 67 -11.53 14.26 7.54
N VAL A 68 -10.79 13.15 7.64
CA VAL A 68 -10.40 12.53 8.91
C VAL A 68 -9.56 13.49 9.72
N ALA A 69 -8.53 14.12 9.15
CA ALA A 69 -7.68 15.05 9.88
C ALA A 69 -8.44 16.25 10.44
N ILE A 70 -9.35 16.85 9.66
CA ILE A 70 -10.15 17.99 10.12
C ILE A 70 -11.13 17.56 11.21
N LEU A 71 -11.87 16.46 11.00
CA LEU A 71 -12.85 15.98 11.98
C LEU A 71 -12.19 15.51 13.27
N ALA A 72 -11.12 14.73 13.17
CA ALA A 72 -10.34 14.28 14.32
C ALA A 72 -9.77 15.47 15.08
N THR A 73 -9.22 16.47 14.40
CA THR A 73 -8.73 17.72 15.03
C THR A 73 -9.85 18.46 15.74
N LEU A 74 -11.00 18.65 15.09
CA LEU A 74 -12.11 19.40 15.66
C LEU A 74 -12.66 18.73 16.91
N ILE A 75 -12.94 17.43 16.81
CA ILE A 75 -13.52 16.65 17.89
C ILE A 75 -12.51 16.53 19.04
N SER A 76 -11.25 16.17 18.76
CA SER A 76 -10.21 16.08 19.78
C SER A 76 -9.90 17.42 20.45
N THR A 77 -9.97 18.54 19.71
CA THR A 77 -9.78 19.87 20.29
C THR A 77 -10.88 20.20 21.29
N VAL A 78 -12.14 19.92 20.96
CA VAL A 78 -13.27 20.15 21.86
C VAL A 78 -13.19 19.21 23.06
N VAL A 79 -13.06 17.91 22.82
CA VAL A 79 -13.01 16.88 23.88
C VAL A 79 -11.80 17.10 24.79
N GLY A 80 -10.61 17.28 24.23
CA GLY A 80 -9.38 17.50 24.98
C GLY A 80 -9.38 18.81 25.77
N THR A 81 -9.95 19.89 25.24
CA THR A 81 -10.09 21.15 25.99
C THR A 81 -11.05 20.99 27.16
N VAL A 82 -12.21 20.36 26.94
CA VAL A 82 -13.19 20.10 28.00
C VAL A 82 -12.59 19.18 29.06
N ALA A 83 -11.89 18.12 28.67
CA ALA A 83 -11.19 17.22 29.56
C ALA A 83 -10.12 17.96 30.39
N ALA A 84 -9.30 18.80 29.76
CA ALA A 84 -8.27 19.58 30.45
C ALA A 84 -8.88 20.52 31.51
N ILE A 85 -9.98 21.21 31.19
CA ILE A 85 -10.69 22.08 32.14
C ILE A 85 -11.28 21.25 33.28
N GLY A 86 -12.00 20.17 32.98
CA GLY A 86 -12.62 19.31 34.00
C GLY A 86 -11.60 18.67 34.95
N LEU A 87 -10.48 18.19 34.41
CA LEU A 87 -9.39 17.60 35.19
C LEU A 87 -8.65 18.63 36.01
N SER A 88 -8.56 19.89 35.55
CA SER A 88 -7.96 20.96 36.34
C SER A 88 -8.72 21.27 37.65
N SER A 89 -10.03 20.99 37.67
CA SER A 89 -10.89 21.15 38.85
C SER A 89 -11.12 19.84 39.62
N SER A 90 -10.64 18.70 39.12
CA SER A 90 -10.85 17.39 39.77
C SER A 90 -9.85 17.12 40.89
N ARG A 91 -10.22 16.17 41.79
CA ARG A 91 -9.32 15.65 42.84
C ARG A 91 -8.04 15.07 42.22
N LYS A 92 -6.92 15.18 42.93
CA LYS A 92 -5.59 14.75 42.46
C LYS A 92 -5.55 13.29 41.99
N ILE A 93 -6.24 12.38 42.68
CA ILE A 93 -6.30 10.95 42.32
C ILE A 93 -6.98 10.75 40.96
N ILE A 94 -8.18 11.34 40.78
CA ILE A 94 -8.93 11.26 39.52
C ILE A 94 -8.12 11.87 38.38
N ARG A 95 -7.48 13.01 38.63
CA ARG A 95 -6.61 13.69 37.66
C ARG A 95 -5.49 12.78 37.19
N ASN A 96 -4.75 12.18 38.12
CA ASN A 96 -3.60 11.33 37.80
C ASN A 96 -4.00 10.09 37.00
N ILE A 97 -5.11 9.43 37.38
CA ILE A 97 -5.60 8.25 36.66
C ILE A 97 -6.01 8.62 35.24
N MET A 98 -6.78 9.69 35.08
CA MET A 98 -7.23 10.13 33.75
C MET A 98 -6.08 10.63 32.88
N GLU A 99 -5.10 11.35 33.44
CA GLU A 99 -3.89 11.75 32.71
C GLU A 99 -3.07 10.52 32.26
N GLN A 100 -2.97 9.46 33.08
CA GLN A 100 -2.28 8.22 32.69
C GLN A 100 -3.01 7.50 31.55
N VAL A 101 -4.33 7.30 31.67
CA VAL A 101 -5.14 6.65 30.63
C VAL A 101 -5.07 7.43 29.32
N ASN A 102 -5.23 8.75 29.41
CA ASN A 102 -5.14 9.64 28.25
C ASN A 102 -3.76 9.58 27.58
N ASN A 103 -2.68 9.42 28.35
CA ASN A 103 -1.34 9.42 27.77
C ASN A 103 -0.90 8.05 27.23
N LEU A 104 -1.70 6.98 27.39
CA LEU A 104 -1.38 5.64 26.87
C LEU A 104 -0.98 5.64 25.38
N PRO A 105 -1.72 6.30 24.46
CA PRO A 105 -1.34 6.36 23.05
C PRO A 105 0.01 7.03 22.80
N MET A 106 0.41 8.00 23.62
CA MET A 106 1.69 8.71 23.48
C MET A 106 2.86 7.99 24.16
N MET A 107 2.58 7.13 25.14
CA MET A 107 3.62 6.41 25.90
C MET A 107 4.02 5.10 25.23
N ASN A 108 3.10 4.49 24.48
CA ASN A 108 3.36 3.27 23.74
C ASN A 108 3.97 3.58 22.36
N PRO A 109 4.74 2.65 21.77
CA PRO A 109 5.02 2.69 20.35
C PRO A 109 3.73 2.75 19.54
N GLU A 110 3.70 3.56 18.50
CA GLU A 110 2.50 3.82 17.68
C GLU A 110 1.88 2.52 17.13
N ILE A 111 2.73 1.59 16.71
CA ILE A 111 2.34 0.26 16.21
C ILE A 111 1.55 -0.55 17.26
N VAL A 112 1.90 -0.45 18.53
CA VAL A 112 1.20 -1.17 19.62
C VAL A 112 -0.19 -0.58 19.81
N THR A 113 -0.31 0.74 19.74
CA THR A 113 -1.59 1.45 19.81
C THR A 113 -2.48 1.09 18.60
N ALA A 114 -1.92 1.05 17.40
CA ALA A 114 -2.63 0.69 16.17
C ALA A 114 -3.18 -0.74 16.21
N ILE A 115 -2.34 -1.72 16.54
CA ILE A 115 -2.76 -3.13 16.72
C ILE A 115 -3.80 -3.24 17.84
N GLY A 116 -3.63 -2.48 18.93
CA GLY A 116 -4.61 -2.42 20.01
C GLY A 116 -5.99 -1.95 19.53
N PHE A 117 -6.07 -0.90 18.71
CA PHE A 117 -7.33 -0.46 18.11
C PHE A 117 -7.90 -1.47 17.12
N MET A 118 -7.06 -2.08 16.29
CA MET A 118 -7.49 -3.14 15.36
C MET A 118 -8.15 -4.29 16.13
N LEU A 119 -7.48 -4.83 17.16
CA LEU A 119 -8.00 -5.90 18.00
C LEU A 119 -9.28 -5.49 18.73
N LEU A 120 -9.37 -4.23 19.18
CA LEU A 120 -10.57 -3.69 19.80
C LEU A 120 -11.75 -3.74 18.82
N PHE A 121 -11.59 -3.21 17.60
CA PHE A 121 -12.66 -3.20 16.60
C PHE A 121 -13.07 -4.62 16.19
N ILE A 122 -12.11 -5.53 16.02
CA ILE A 122 -12.38 -6.95 15.75
C ILE A 122 -13.17 -7.58 16.90
N THR A 123 -12.75 -7.38 18.15
CA THR A 123 -13.40 -7.96 19.35
C THR A 123 -14.85 -7.52 19.48
N PHE A 124 -15.13 -6.25 19.17
CA PHE A 124 -16.47 -5.69 19.21
C PHE A 124 -17.25 -5.86 17.90
N LYS A 125 -16.71 -6.58 16.92
CA LYS A 125 -17.28 -6.79 15.59
C LYS A 125 -17.69 -5.48 14.91
N VAL A 126 -16.87 -4.44 15.10
CA VAL A 126 -17.04 -3.16 14.43
C VAL A 126 -16.41 -3.29 13.05
N GLU A 127 -17.24 -3.07 12.03
CA GLU A 127 -16.79 -3.12 10.64
C GLU A 127 -15.76 -2.00 10.38
N LYS A 128 -14.57 -2.39 9.89
CA LYS A 128 -13.49 -1.44 9.62
C LYS A 128 -13.80 -0.57 8.41
N GLY A 129 -13.28 0.66 8.44
CA GLY A 129 -13.39 1.65 7.37
C GLY A 129 -13.22 3.07 7.89
N TYR A 130 -13.93 4.02 7.29
CA TYR A 130 -13.78 5.44 7.61
C TYR A 130 -14.03 5.76 9.10
N MET A 131 -15.05 5.12 9.71
CA MET A 131 -15.44 5.42 11.10
C MET A 131 -14.43 4.89 12.12
N THR A 132 -13.88 3.68 11.90
CA THR A 132 -12.85 3.13 12.78
C THR A 132 -11.57 3.97 12.71
N MET A 133 -11.19 4.43 11.51
CA MET A 133 -10.10 5.37 11.29
C MET A 133 -10.35 6.69 12.03
N LEU A 134 -11.52 7.32 11.83
CA LEU A 134 -11.85 8.58 12.51
C LEU A 134 -11.81 8.44 14.04
N LEU A 135 -12.38 7.37 14.60
CA LEU A 135 -12.39 7.14 16.04
C LEU A 135 -10.98 6.93 16.61
N ALA A 136 -10.15 6.14 15.91
CA ALA A 136 -8.77 5.91 16.31
C ALA A 136 -7.96 7.22 16.29
N HIS A 137 -8.13 8.05 15.26
CA HIS A 137 -7.48 9.36 15.17
C HIS A 137 -7.96 10.34 16.24
N ILE A 138 -9.26 10.34 16.58
CA ILE A 138 -9.77 11.16 17.69
C ILE A 138 -9.09 10.75 19.00
N ALA A 139 -9.06 9.44 19.29
CA ALA A 139 -8.45 8.91 20.50
C ALA A 139 -6.94 9.22 20.57
N PHE A 140 -6.25 9.14 19.42
CA PHE A 140 -4.84 9.47 19.29
C PHE A 140 -4.53 10.97 19.41
N CYS A 141 -5.42 11.85 18.94
CA CYS A 141 -5.20 13.30 18.95
C CYS A 141 -5.52 14.00 20.27
N ILE A 142 -6.49 13.49 21.06
CA ILE A 142 -6.89 14.10 22.35
C ILE A 142 -5.69 14.38 23.29
N PRO A 143 -4.71 13.46 23.44
CA PRO A 143 -3.59 13.66 24.36
C PRO A 143 -2.67 14.80 23.96
N TYR A 144 -2.45 15.00 22.65
CA TYR A 144 -1.69 16.12 22.12
C TYR A 144 -2.38 17.46 22.37
N VAL A 145 -3.71 17.53 22.22
CA VAL A 145 -4.50 18.72 22.57
C VAL A 145 -4.34 19.03 24.05
N MET A 146 -4.50 18.03 24.91
CA MET A 146 -4.36 18.20 26.36
C MET A 146 -2.95 18.66 26.75
N LEU A 147 -1.90 18.13 26.12
CA LEU A 147 -0.51 18.50 26.35
C LEU A 147 -0.24 19.99 26.06
N SER A 148 -1.00 20.59 25.13
CA SER A 148 -0.90 22.02 24.82
C SER A 148 -1.80 22.90 25.70
N VAL A 149 -3.02 22.45 26.01
CA VAL A 149 -4.02 23.24 26.77
C VAL A 149 -3.74 23.22 28.28
N MET A 150 -3.35 22.07 28.84
CA MET A 150 -3.21 21.89 30.29
C MET A 150 -2.15 22.82 30.92
N PRO A 151 -0.96 23.07 30.31
CA PRO A 151 -0.02 24.05 30.82
C PRO A 151 -0.58 25.47 30.87
N LYS A 152 -1.44 25.85 29.91
CA LYS A 152 -2.10 27.16 29.90
C LYS A 152 -3.12 27.29 31.02
N ILE A 153 -3.93 26.26 31.25
CA ILE A 153 -4.87 26.24 32.38
C ILE A 153 -4.12 26.35 33.72
N ARG A 154 -3.04 25.57 33.89
CA ARG A 154 -2.21 25.60 35.12
C ARG A 154 -1.53 26.96 35.36
N SER A 155 -1.40 27.80 34.33
CA SER A 155 -0.84 29.14 34.43
C SER A 155 -1.86 30.24 34.80
N LEU A 156 -3.16 29.94 34.79
CA LEU A 156 -4.20 30.90 35.19
C LEU A 156 -4.28 31.04 36.71
N ASP A 157 -4.70 32.22 37.16
CA ASP A 157 -5.08 32.42 38.57
C ASP A 157 -6.27 31.50 38.90
N PRO A 158 -6.18 30.66 39.95
CA PRO A 158 -7.26 29.76 40.35
C PRO A 158 -8.59 30.45 40.63
N ASN A 159 -8.57 31.73 41.06
CA ASN A 159 -9.77 32.48 41.46
C ASN A 159 -10.43 33.24 40.30
N LEU A 160 -9.88 33.13 39.09
CA LEU A 160 -10.28 33.96 37.95
C LEU A 160 -11.71 33.68 37.47
N ALA A 161 -12.19 32.44 37.64
CA ALA A 161 -13.57 32.07 37.38
C ALA A 161 -14.53 32.63 38.45
N ASP A 162 -14.14 32.56 39.73
CA ASP A 162 -14.93 33.04 40.85
C ASP A 162 -15.08 34.57 40.81
N ALA A 163 -13.98 35.29 40.54
CA ALA A 163 -14.01 36.75 40.37
C ALA A 163 -14.95 37.20 39.24
N ALA A 164 -15.06 36.43 38.15
CA ALA A 164 -16.01 36.72 37.08
C ALA A 164 -17.46 36.50 37.53
N MET A 165 -17.72 35.47 38.35
CA MET A 165 -19.04 35.17 38.89
C MET A 165 -19.48 36.20 39.94
N ASP A 166 -18.56 36.69 40.77
CA ASP A 166 -18.80 37.78 41.72
C ASP A 166 -19.22 39.08 41.03
N LEU A 167 -18.72 39.33 39.81
CA LEU A 167 -19.12 40.45 38.95
C LEU A 167 -20.44 40.19 38.19
N GLY A 168 -21.17 39.12 38.50
CA GLY A 168 -22.49 38.80 37.94
C GLY A 168 -22.47 37.91 36.69
N ALA A 169 -21.34 37.29 36.34
CA ALA A 169 -21.32 36.29 35.27
C ALA A 169 -21.91 34.95 35.75
N THR A 170 -22.74 34.31 34.94
CA THR A 170 -23.11 32.90 35.16
C THR A 170 -21.89 31.98 34.93
N PRO A 171 -21.81 30.77 35.52
CA PRO A 171 -20.68 29.84 35.32
C PRO A 171 -20.33 29.60 33.84
N PHE A 172 -21.34 29.43 32.99
CA PHE A 172 -21.12 29.27 31.54
C PHE A 172 -20.54 30.52 30.87
N ARG A 173 -20.89 31.73 31.34
CA ARG A 173 -20.31 32.99 30.88
C ARG A 173 -18.88 33.16 31.38
N ALA A 174 -18.57 32.78 32.63
CA ALA A 174 -17.21 32.78 33.15
C ALA A 174 -16.31 31.84 32.32
N LEU A 175 -16.79 30.61 32.05
CA LEU A 175 -16.09 29.66 31.18
C LEU A 175 -15.85 30.24 29.76
N THR A 176 -16.91 30.63 29.07
CA THR A 176 -16.83 30.99 27.64
C THR A 176 -16.24 32.36 27.36
N LYS A 177 -16.39 33.34 28.27
CA LYS A 177 -15.91 34.71 28.07
C LYS A 177 -14.65 35.05 28.85
N VAL A 178 -14.23 34.23 29.80
CA VAL A 178 -13.05 34.51 30.62
C VAL A 178 -12.02 33.40 30.47
N ILE A 179 -12.35 32.15 30.83
CA ILE A 179 -11.39 31.04 30.81
C ILE A 179 -10.98 30.66 29.38
N VAL A 180 -11.94 30.37 28.50
CA VAL A 180 -11.68 29.93 27.11
C VAL A 180 -10.82 30.95 26.33
N PRO A 181 -11.09 32.27 26.36
CA PRO A 181 -10.23 33.27 25.72
C PRO A 181 -8.78 33.26 26.20
N GLN A 182 -8.55 33.05 27.50
CA GLN A 182 -7.20 33.01 28.07
C GLN A 182 -6.40 31.77 27.63
N ILE A 183 -7.07 30.62 27.48
CA ILE A 183 -6.42 29.38 27.04
C ILE A 183 -6.45 29.19 25.51
N THR A 184 -7.08 30.10 24.76
CA THR A 184 -7.20 30.02 23.30
C THR A 184 -5.86 29.82 22.59
N PRO A 185 -4.73 30.44 22.98
CA PRO A 185 -3.44 30.16 22.35
C PRO A 185 -3.00 28.70 22.49
N GLY A 186 -3.31 28.08 23.64
CA GLY A 186 -3.07 26.64 23.87
C GLY A 186 -4.04 25.75 23.10
N ILE A 187 -5.32 26.15 23.00
CA ILE A 187 -6.31 25.41 22.18
C ILE A 187 -5.89 25.40 20.70
N VAL A 188 -5.49 26.56 20.16
CA VAL A 188 -5.04 26.67 18.78
C VAL A 188 -3.77 25.84 18.58
N SER A 189 -2.78 25.96 19.48
CA SER A 189 -1.56 25.13 19.38
C SER A 189 -1.86 23.62 19.46
N GLY A 190 -2.77 23.20 20.33
CA GLY A 190 -3.19 21.80 20.44
C GLY A 190 -3.90 21.30 19.18
N ALA A 191 -4.82 22.09 18.62
CA ALA A 191 -5.51 21.77 17.37
C ALA A 191 -4.53 21.62 16.20
N LEU A 192 -3.48 22.44 16.15
CA LEU A 192 -2.47 22.36 15.11
C LEU A 192 -1.63 21.09 15.20
N ILE A 193 -1.21 20.73 16.41
CA ILE A 193 -0.48 19.48 16.64
C ILE A 193 -1.37 18.30 16.26
N ALA A 194 -2.63 18.28 16.70
CA ALA A 194 -3.58 17.23 16.34
C ALA A 194 -3.76 17.10 14.82
N PHE A 195 -3.91 18.22 14.10
CA PHE A 195 -4.02 18.21 12.65
C PHE A 195 -2.78 17.64 11.97
N THR A 196 -1.60 18.14 12.35
CA THR A 196 -0.33 17.67 11.78
C THR A 196 -0.14 16.18 12.02
N MET A 197 -0.38 15.71 13.25
CA MET A 197 -0.25 14.29 13.59
C MET A 197 -1.27 13.43 12.81
N SER A 198 -2.50 13.91 12.63
CA SER A 198 -3.53 13.13 11.94
C SER A 198 -3.37 13.08 10.42
N VAL A 199 -2.77 14.10 9.78
CA VAL A 199 -2.53 14.08 8.32
C VAL A 199 -1.38 13.12 7.99
N ASP A 200 -0.37 13.07 8.85
CA ASP A 200 0.88 12.32 8.64
C ASP A 200 0.76 10.85 9.09
N ASP A 201 -0.26 10.50 9.86
CA ASP A 201 -0.42 9.16 10.42
C ASP A 201 -0.66 8.11 9.33
N PHE A 202 0.29 7.19 9.22
CA PHE A 202 0.19 5.97 8.42
C PHE A 202 -0.16 4.76 9.29
N ILE A 203 0.49 4.60 10.44
CA ILE A 203 0.46 3.33 11.19
C ILE A 203 -0.92 3.08 11.78
N ILE A 204 -1.53 4.04 12.46
CA ILE A 204 -2.88 3.84 13.02
C ILE A 204 -3.86 3.64 11.87
N SER A 205 -3.79 4.49 10.84
CA SER A 205 -4.63 4.40 9.64
C SER A 205 -4.59 3.02 8.99
N TYR A 206 -3.40 2.48 8.71
CA TYR A 206 -3.21 1.21 8.00
C TYR A 206 -3.84 0.02 8.73
N PHE A 207 -3.71 -0.05 10.06
CA PHE A 207 -4.23 -1.19 10.84
C PHE A 207 -5.72 -1.10 11.15
N VAL A 208 -6.31 0.10 11.17
CA VAL A 208 -7.73 0.28 11.52
C VAL A 208 -8.61 0.51 10.29
N THR A 209 -8.03 0.57 9.10
CA THR A 209 -8.77 0.74 7.85
C THR A 209 -9.37 -0.57 7.32
N GLY A 210 -10.29 -0.43 6.37
CA GLY A 210 -10.98 -1.52 5.67
C GLY A 210 -12.01 -0.96 4.69
N ARG A 211 -12.65 -1.85 3.93
CA ARG A 211 -13.58 -1.56 2.84
C ARG A 211 -13.06 -0.56 1.84
N GLY A 212 -11.83 -0.77 1.38
CA GLY A 212 -11.12 0.09 0.42
C GLY A 212 -10.97 1.56 0.83
N VAL A 213 -11.28 1.92 2.08
CA VAL A 213 -10.95 3.24 2.61
C VAL A 213 -9.43 3.32 2.71
N LYS A 214 -8.82 4.20 1.94
CA LYS A 214 -7.39 4.47 2.00
C LYS A 214 -7.22 5.95 2.30
N ASN A 215 -6.26 6.27 3.17
CA ASN A 215 -5.77 7.64 3.28
C ASN A 215 -4.55 7.77 2.37
N LEU A 216 -4.11 9.00 2.16
CA LEU A 216 -2.99 9.31 1.28
C LEU A 216 -1.68 8.64 1.69
N SER A 217 -1.42 8.54 3.00
CA SER A 217 -0.21 7.88 3.51
C SER A 217 -0.20 6.38 3.17
N ILE A 218 -1.36 5.73 3.23
CA ILE A 218 -1.54 4.34 2.78
C ILE A 218 -1.30 4.23 1.28
N VAL A 219 -1.89 5.12 0.48
CA VAL A 219 -1.71 5.12 -0.98
C VAL A 219 -0.24 5.29 -1.35
N VAL A 220 0.45 6.28 -0.77
CA VAL A 220 1.88 6.51 -1.00
C VAL A 220 2.72 5.29 -0.58
N TYR A 221 2.40 4.65 0.54
CA TYR A 221 3.11 3.43 0.97
C TYR A 221 2.91 2.27 -0.02
N THR A 222 1.67 1.98 -0.39
CA THR A 222 1.36 0.89 -1.32
C THR A 222 1.97 1.13 -2.70
N MET A 223 1.89 2.36 -3.21
CA MET A 223 2.50 2.74 -4.49
C MET A 223 4.03 2.86 -4.44
N SER A 224 4.65 2.90 -3.25
CA SER A 224 6.13 2.92 -3.14
C SER A 224 6.77 1.55 -3.36
N LYS A 225 5.97 0.48 -3.35
CA LYS A 225 6.45 -0.90 -3.53
C LYS A 225 6.69 -1.28 -5.00
N ARG A 226 6.05 -0.59 -5.96
CA ARG A 226 6.41 -0.67 -7.38
C ARG A 226 6.68 0.73 -7.94
N VAL A 227 7.37 0.80 -9.07
CA VAL A 227 7.73 2.06 -9.72
C VAL A 227 6.49 2.70 -10.34
N ASN A 228 5.72 3.45 -9.56
CA ASN A 228 4.61 4.27 -10.06
C ASN A 228 4.96 5.78 -10.03
N PRO A 229 5.23 6.42 -11.18
CA PRO A 229 5.61 7.84 -11.26
C PRO A 229 4.60 8.81 -10.64
N SER A 230 3.33 8.43 -10.59
CA SER A 230 2.25 9.23 -9.98
C SER A 230 2.51 9.52 -8.50
N ILE A 231 3.32 8.68 -7.82
CA ILE A 231 3.72 8.88 -6.42
C ILE A 231 4.44 10.23 -6.23
N ASN A 232 5.22 10.68 -7.20
CA ASN A 232 5.96 11.94 -7.12
C ASN A 232 4.99 13.12 -7.15
N ALA A 233 3.95 13.07 -7.98
CA ALA A 233 2.92 14.10 -8.07
C ALA A 233 2.11 14.20 -6.76
N ILE A 234 1.68 13.06 -6.23
CA ILE A 234 0.95 12.98 -4.96
C ILE A 234 1.82 13.49 -3.80
N SER A 235 3.04 12.97 -3.66
CA SER A 235 3.97 13.35 -2.58
C SER A 235 4.30 14.85 -2.63
N THR A 236 4.47 15.41 -3.83
CA THR A 236 4.64 16.86 -4.03
C THR A 236 3.44 17.64 -3.53
N LEU A 237 2.22 17.19 -3.86
CA LEU A 237 1.00 17.84 -3.40
C LEU A 237 0.89 17.84 -1.87
N VAL A 238 1.22 16.72 -1.21
CA VAL A 238 1.26 16.61 0.26
C VAL A 238 2.20 17.62 0.87
N VAL A 239 3.44 17.65 0.40
CA VAL A 239 4.48 18.55 0.90
C VAL A 239 4.04 20.01 0.72
N VAL A 240 3.46 20.35 -0.43
CA VAL A 240 2.95 21.70 -0.69
C VAL A 240 1.81 22.05 0.26
N ILE A 241 0.81 21.17 0.42
CA ILE A 241 -0.34 21.44 1.29
C ILE A 241 0.11 21.59 2.76
N ILE A 242 0.91 20.66 3.29
CA ILE A 242 1.44 20.72 4.65
C ILE A 242 2.23 22.02 4.85
N THR A 243 3.09 22.37 3.89
CA THR A 243 3.89 23.60 3.95
C THR A 243 3.01 24.84 3.95
N VAL A 244 2.00 24.93 3.06
CA VAL A 244 1.06 26.05 3.00
C VAL A 244 0.28 26.18 4.30
N VAL A 245 -0.24 25.06 4.82
CA VAL A 245 -0.96 25.02 6.10
C VAL A 245 -0.07 25.51 7.24
N LEU A 246 1.14 24.97 7.39
CA LEU A 246 2.10 25.38 8.42
C LEU A 246 2.51 26.85 8.29
N VAL A 247 2.72 27.36 7.07
CA VAL A 247 3.08 28.76 6.82
C VAL A 247 1.91 29.67 7.18
N LEU A 248 0.70 29.40 6.69
CA LEU A 248 -0.50 30.18 7.02
C LEU A 248 -0.70 30.25 8.54
N ILE A 249 -0.50 29.13 9.22
CA ILE A 249 -0.69 29.00 10.66
C ILE A 249 0.38 29.72 11.49
N ASN A 250 1.65 29.66 11.09
CA ASN A 250 2.73 30.30 11.84
C ASN A 250 2.83 31.80 11.52
N VAL A 251 2.54 32.18 10.28
CA VAL A 251 2.73 33.56 9.80
C VAL A 251 1.50 34.43 10.05
N ALA A 252 0.27 33.91 9.91
CA ALA A 252 -0.94 34.72 10.10
C ALA A 252 -1.09 35.30 11.54
N PRO A 253 -0.83 34.56 12.64
CA PRO A 253 -0.86 35.12 13.98
C PRO A 253 0.28 36.12 14.23
N ALA A 254 1.48 35.88 13.67
CA ALA A 254 2.62 36.78 13.80
C ALA A 254 2.37 38.12 13.09
N LEU A 255 1.73 38.10 11.92
CA LEU A 255 1.32 39.30 11.19
C LEU A 255 0.16 40.03 11.89
N ALA A 256 -0.84 39.29 12.40
CA ALA A 256 -1.96 39.87 13.15
C ALA A 256 -1.51 40.53 14.47
N ALA A 257 -0.57 39.91 15.20
CA ALA A 257 0.02 40.48 16.41
C ALA A 257 0.86 41.75 16.14
N LYS A 258 1.42 41.86 14.93
CA LYS A 258 2.17 43.05 14.50
C LYS A 258 1.24 44.23 14.17
N GLN A 259 0.05 43.96 13.62
CA GLN A 259 -0.98 44.97 13.36
C GLN A 259 -1.71 45.43 14.63
N SER A 260 -1.84 44.58 15.65
CA SER A 260 -2.52 44.94 16.91
C SER A 260 -1.69 45.85 17.84
N ARG A 261 -0.41 46.13 17.51
CA ARG A 261 0.39 47.15 18.21
C ARG A 261 0.14 48.59 17.73
N THR A 262 -0.64 48.79 16.66
CA THR A 262 -0.81 50.12 16.03
C THR A 262 -2.26 50.61 15.99
N ALA A 263 -3.26 49.81 16.41
CA ALA A 263 -4.66 50.22 16.36
C ALA A 263 -5.37 50.01 17.71
N GLU A 264 -5.38 51.05 18.53
CA GLU A 264 -6.34 51.20 19.62
C GLU A 264 -7.75 51.46 19.01
N ILE A 265 -8.75 50.72 19.49
CA ILE A 265 -10.19 50.92 19.26
C ILE A 265 -10.68 50.73 17.80
N ARG A 266 -10.80 49.48 17.34
CA ARG A 266 -12.01 49.07 16.58
C ARG A 266 -12.25 47.57 16.64
N ARG A 267 -13.23 47.18 17.44
CA ARG A 267 -13.79 45.83 17.53
C ARG A 267 -14.45 45.47 16.18
N LYS A 268 -13.82 44.62 15.38
CA LYS A 268 -14.53 43.66 14.51
C LYS A 268 -13.71 42.38 14.39
N ARG A 269 -14.21 41.39 15.13
CA ARG A 269 -13.80 39.99 15.20
C ARG A 269 -13.91 39.38 13.80
N ARG A 270 -12.80 39.24 13.10
CA ARG A 270 -12.63 38.31 11.98
C ARG A 270 -11.29 37.60 12.13
N MET A 271 -11.16 36.84 13.21
CA MET A 271 -10.40 35.60 13.11
C MET A 271 -11.36 34.63 12.43
N ILE A 272 -11.25 34.54 11.12
CA ILE A 272 -11.70 33.35 10.41
C ILE A 272 -10.47 32.42 10.55
N PRO A 273 -10.45 31.50 11.54
CA PRO A 273 -9.27 30.69 11.77
C PRO A 273 -9.14 29.67 10.63
N ALA A 274 -7.94 29.10 10.49
CA ALA A 274 -7.53 28.08 9.51
C ALA A 274 -8.62 27.05 9.11
N LEU A 275 -9.56 26.76 10.01
CA LEU A 275 -10.78 26.00 9.78
C LEU A 275 -11.57 26.38 8.51
N ALA A 276 -11.69 27.66 8.16
CA ALA A 276 -12.45 28.06 6.96
C ALA A 276 -11.67 27.83 5.66
N VAL A 277 -10.34 27.83 5.72
CA VAL A 277 -9.47 27.48 4.59
C VAL A 277 -9.50 25.96 4.38
N CYS A 278 -9.46 25.19 5.48
CA CYS A 278 -9.64 23.74 5.43
C CYS A 278 -11.07 23.35 4.96
N ALA A 279 -12.10 24.07 5.41
CA ALA A 279 -13.47 23.86 4.93
C ALA A 279 -13.68 24.25 3.46
N ALA A 280 -12.96 25.27 2.96
CA ALA A 280 -12.98 25.65 1.54
C ALA A 280 -12.28 24.61 0.66
N LEU A 281 -11.20 23.98 1.12
CA LEU A 281 -10.54 22.86 0.43
C LEU A 281 -11.45 21.62 0.36
N VAL A 282 -12.16 21.29 1.45
CA VAL A 282 -13.14 20.18 1.46
C VAL A 282 -14.34 20.47 0.57
N ALA A 283 -14.85 21.72 0.55
CA ALA A 283 -15.95 22.10 -0.33
C ALA A 283 -15.54 22.08 -1.81
N GLY A 284 -14.28 22.38 -2.14
CA GLY A 284 -13.74 22.26 -3.49
C GLY A 284 -13.67 20.81 -3.98
N ILE A 285 -13.25 19.88 -3.11
CA ILE A 285 -13.13 18.45 -3.44
C ILE A 285 -14.51 17.76 -3.47
N ALA A 286 -15.42 18.10 -2.56
CA ALA A 286 -16.79 17.57 -2.55
C ALA A 286 -17.61 18.01 -3.78
N PHE A 287 -17.27 19.15 -4.41
CA PHE A 287 -17.95 19.62 -5.62
C PHE A 287 -17.51 18.85 -6.88
N VAL A 288 -16.35 18.18 -6.85
CA VAL A 288 -15.88 17.33 -7.97
C VAL A 288 -16.66 16.02 -8.02
N GLN A 289 -17.08 15.47 -6.87
CA GLN A 289 -17.90 14.24 -6.82
C GLN A 289 -19.38 14.47 -7.16
N ALA A 290 -19.92 15.68 -6.94
CA ALA A 290 -21.35 15.95 -7.17
C ALA A 290 -21.72 16.28 -8.63
N GLY A 291 -20.76 16.20 -9.56
CA GLY A 291 -20.86 16.78 -10.90
C GLY A 291 -21.03 15.81 -12.07
N ARG A 292 -21.28 14.51 -11.86
CA ARG A 292 -21.46 13.56 -12.97
C ARG A 292 -22.87 12.94 -13.01
N GLY A 293 -23.70 13.58 -13.84
CA GLY A 293 -24.46 12.93 -14.90
C GLY A 293 -25.50 11.87 -14.51
N THR A 294 -26.76 12.30 -14.47
CA THR A 294 -27.94 11.45 -14.70
C THR A 294 -27.93 10.87 -16.12
N GLY A 295 -27.90 9.55 -16.28
CA GLY A 295 -28.07 8.89 -17.57
C GLY A 295 -28.17 7.37 -17.48
N ALA A 296 -29.31 6.84 -17.97
CA ALA A 296 -29.71 5.43 -18.09
C ALA A 296 -29.65 4.56 -16.81
N GLN A 297 -30.68 3.75 -16.59
CA GLN A 297 -30.70 2.80 -15.47
C GLN A 297 -29.69 1.69 -15.78
N ARG A 298 -28.51 1.75 -15.17
CA ARG A 298 -27.41 0.80 -15.39
C ARG A 298 -27.64 -0.47 -14.55
N PRO A 299 -27.18 -1.65 -15.00
CA PRO A 299 -27.61 -2.94 -14.46
C PRO A 299 -27.32 -3.13 -12.96
N PHE A 300 -26.27 -2.49 -12.44
CA PHE A 300 -25.84 -2.62 -11.04
C PHE A 300 -25.79 -1.28 -10.30
N GLU A 301 -26.55 -0.28 -10.77
CA GLU A 301 -26.57 1.06 -10.19
C GLU A 301 -26.89 1.02 -8.68
N GLY A 302 -25.98 1.61 -7.87
CA GLY A 302 -26.11 1.67 -6.41
C GLY A 302 -25.64 0.41 -5.66
N GLN A 303 -25.14 -0.61 -6.34
CA GLN A 303 -24.43 -1.73 -5.72
C GLN A 303 -22.94 -1.40 -5.57
N THR A 304 -22.28 -2.02 -4.58
CA THR A 304 -20.84 -1.84 -4.35
C THR A 304 -20.14 -3.18 -4.38
N LEU A 305 -19.17 -3.35 -5.28
CA LEU A 305 -18.34 -4.54 -5.40
C LEU A 305 -17.08 -4.37 -4.54
N HIS A 306 -16.88 -5.26 -3.56
CA HIS A 306 -15.66 -5.28 -2.76
C HIS A 306 -14.67 -6.31 -3.29
N ILE A 307 -13.55 -5.84 -3.85
CA ILE A 307 -12.49 -6.70 -4.39
C ILE A 307 -11.30 -6.69 -3.44
N TYR A 308 -10.67 -7.84 -3.24
CA TYR A 308 -9.37 -7.94 -2.59
C TYR A 308 -8.36 -8.58 -3.54
N ASN A 309 -7.41 -7.79 -4.03
CA ASN A 309 -6.43 -8.19 -5.06
C ASN A 309 -5.00 -7.90 -4.60
N TRP A 310 -3.99 -8.29 -5.37
CA TRP A 310 -2.60 -7.88 -5.19
C TRP A 310 -2.40 -6.38 -5.42
N GLY A 311 -1.34 -5.82 -4.85
CA GLY A 311 -0.92 -4.46 -5.14
C GLY A 311 -0.38 -4.31 -6.56
N GLU A 312 -0.77 -3.25 -7.27
CA GLU A 312 -0.26 -2.91 -8.62
C GLU A 312 -0.45 -4.05 -9.65
N TYR A 313 -1.62 -4.71 -9.56
CA TYR A 313 -1.99 -5.90 -10.34
C TYR A 313 -3.33 -5.71 -11.07
N THR A 314 -3.65 -4.47 -11.42
CA THR A 314 -4.94 -4.05 -11.97
C THR A 314 -4.67 -2.89 -12.91
N GLY A 315 -5.19 -2.99 -14.14
CA GLY A 315 -5.08 -1.96 -15.17
C GLY A 315 -5.62 -0.61 -14.72
N GLU A 316 -5.15 0.45 -15.37
CA GLU A 316 -5.54 1.83 -15.04
C GLU A 316 -7.04 2.06 -15.24
N ASN A 317 -7.62 1.46 -16.28
CA ASN A 317 -8.98 1.75 -16.73
C ASN A 317 -10.00 0.66 -16.37
N ILE A 318 -9.55 -0.53 -15.94
CA ILE A 318 -10.45 -1.65 -15.64
C ILE A 318 -11.55 -1.32 -14.60
N ILE A 319 -11.22 -0.57 -13.55
CA ILE A 319 -12.20 -0.14 -12.55
C ILE A 319 -13.13 0.94 -13.11
N PRO A 320 -12.63 2.10 -13.59
CA PRO A 320 -13.51 3.17 -14.04
C PRO A 320 -14.39 2.76 -15.24
N ASP A 321 -13.89 1.93 -16.16
CA ASP A 321 -14.67 1.45 -17.30
C ASP A 321 -15.78 0.50 -16.84
N PHE A 322 -15.49 -0.41 -15.91
CA PHE A 322 -16.51 -1.28 -15.31
C PHE A 322 -17.58 -0.48 -14.55
N GLU A 323 -17.19 0.53 -13.77
CA GLU A 323 -18.15 1.43 -13.10
C GLU A 323 -18.98 2.23 -14.10
N GLU A 324 -18.39 2.66 -15.22
CA GLU A 324 -19.07 3.37 -16.28
C GLU A 324 -20.11 2.49 -16.99
N GLU A 325 -19.74 1.24 -17.32
CA GLU A 325 -20.62 0.29 -18.00
C GLU A 325 -21.77 -0.18 -17.11
N THR A 326 -21.45 -0.54 -15.85
CA THR A 326 -22.39 -1.23 -14.97
C THR A 326 -23.16 -0.31 -14.02
N GLY A 327 -22.62 0.87 -13.74
CA GLY A 327 -23.11 1.78 -12.70
C GLY A 327 -22.85 1.32 -11.27
N ALA A 328 -22.16 0.19 -11.08
CA ALA A 328 -21.69 -0.23 -9.76
C ALA A 328 -20.57 0.70 -9.27
N THR A 329 -20.34 0.70 -7.96
CA THR A 329 -19.12 1.24 -7.37
C THR A 329 -18.18 0.09 -7.04
N VAL A 330 -16.92 0.19 -7.43
CA VAL A 330 -15.90 -0.81 -7.08
C VAL A 330 -15.04 -0.27 -5.95
N VAL A 331 -14.79 -1.12 -4.96
CA VAL A 331 -13.97 -0.80 -3.80
C VAL A 331 -12.90 -1.88 -3.70
N MET A 332 -11.69 -1.54 -4.14
CA MET A 332 -10.56 -2.46 -4.19
C MET A 332 -9.60 -2.27 -2.99
N GLU A 333 -9.38 -3.35 -2.26
CA GLU A 333 -8.29 -3.49 -1.30
C GLU A 333 -7.13 -4.29 -1.88
N ASN A 334 -5.93 -4.02 -1.36
CA ASN A 334 -4.71 -4.67 -1.83
C ASN A 334 -4.08 -5.49 -0.71
N PHE A 335 -3.50 -6.65 -1.04
CA PHE A 335 -2.65 -7.44 -0.15
C PHE A 335 -1.26 -7.66 -0.76
N ASP A 336 -0.29 -7.92 0.12
CA ASP A 336 1.11 -8.14 -0.26
C ASP A 336 1.50 -9.63 -0.22
N SER A 337 0.64 -10.49 0.34
CA SER A 337 0.83 -11.94 0.38
C SER A 337 -0.51 -12.65 0.51
N ASN A 338 -0.57 -13.86 -0.04
CA ASN A 338 -1.68 -14.80 0.15
C ASN A 338 -1.97 -15.03 1.65
N GLU A 339 -0.95 -15.09 2.51
CA GLU A 339 -1.10 -15.25 3.96
C GLU A 339 -1.80 -14.06 4.62
N GLN A 340 -1.45 -12.82 4.22
CA GLN A 340 -2.14 -11.62 4.70
C GLN A 340 -3.61 -11.64 4.27
N MET A 341 -3.88 -12.02 3.01
CA MET A 341 -5.24 -12.14 2.50
C MET A 341 -6.04 -13.17 3.31
N TYR A 342 -5.47 -14.37 3.48
CA TYR A 342 -6.07 -15.47 4.23
C TYR A 342 -6.44 -15.05 5.66
N ILE A 343 -5.59 -14.30 6.36
CA ILE A 343 -5.89 -13.81 7.72
C ILE A 343 -7.18 -12.96 7.74
N LYS A 344 -7.40 -12.08 6.76
CA LYS A 344 -8.64 -11.27 6.72
C LYS A 344 -9.86 -12.13 6.42
N VAL A 345 -9.75 -13.04 5.45
CA VAL A 345 -10.83 -13.96 5.05
C VAL A 345 -11.22 -14.87 6.24
N ALA A 346 -10.24 -15.50 6.89
CA ALA A 346 -10.44 -16.36 8.05
C ALA A 346 -11.02 -15.62 9.27
N ASN A 347 -10.77 -14.31 9.40
CA ASN A 347 -11.38 -13.46 10.43
C ASN A 347 -12.82 -13.03 10.10
N GLY A 348 -13.37 -13.46 8.96
CA GLY A 348 -14.75 -13.18 8.56
C GLY A 348 -14.96 -11.80 7.96
N GLU A 349 -13.90 -11.13 7.50
CA GLU A 349 -14.02 -9.94 6.67
C GLU A 349 -14.69 -10.31 5.34
N SER A 350 -15.61 -9.48 4.85
CA SER A 350 -16.48 -9.80 3.71
C SER A 350 -15.98 -9.07 2.47
N PHE A 351 -15.67 -9.86 1.44
CA PHE A 351 -15.29 -9.44 0.10
C PHE A 351 -16.20 -10.15 -0.91
N ASP A 352 -16.47 -9.50 -2.03
CA ASP A 352 -17.27 -10.06 -3.11
C ASP A 352 -16.41 -10.84 -4.11
N LEU A 353 -15.14 -10.44 -4.26
CA LEU A 353 -14.17 -11.09 -5.15
C LEU A 353 -12.78 -11.10 -4.50
N LEU A 354 -12.05 -12.21 -4.64
CA LEU A 354 -10.63 -12.33 -4.29
C LEU A 354 -9.83 -12.76 -5.52
N VAL A 355 -8.53 -12.44 -5.54
CA VAL A 355 -7.60 -12.92 -6.58
C VAL A 355 -6.38 -13.63 -5.95
N PRO A 356 -6.56 -14.79 -5.29
CA PRO A 356 -5.48 -15.60 -4.73
C PRO A 356 -4.70 -16.40 -5.79
N SER A 357 -3.54 -16.91 -5.39
CA SER A 357 -2.77 -17.88 -6.18
C SER A 357 -3.28 -19.31 -6.02
N ASP A 358 -2.97 -20.16 -7.00
CA ASP A 358 -3.21 -21.61 -7.08
C ASP A 358 -3.34 -22.35 -5.72
N TYR A 359 -2.27 -22.45 -4.94
CA TYR A 359 -2.23 -23.19 -3.67
C TYR A 359 -3.19 -22.59 -2.63
N MET A 360 -3.40 -21.28 -2.67
CA MET A 360 -4.28 -20.59 -1.74
C MET A 360 -5.74 -20.80 -2.13
N ILE A 361 -6.05 -20.90 -3.42
CA ILE A 361 -7.37 -21.34 -3.90
C ILE A 361 -7.67 -22.72 -3.35
N GLN A 362 -6.75 -23.68 -3.53
CA GLN A 362 -6.91 -25.05 -3.02
C GLN A 362 -7.24 -25.05 -1.53
N ARG A 363 -6.46 -24.32 -0.73
CA ARG A 363 -6.67 -24.20 0.71
C ARG A 363 -8.03 -23.58 1.05
N LEU A 364 -8.44 -22.51 0.37
CA LEU A 364 -9.73 -21.86 0.61
C LEU A 364 -10.92 -22.75 0.23
N ILE A 365 -10.76 -23.64 -0.76
CA ILE A 365 -11.73 -24.69 -1.10
C ILE A 365 -11.79 -25.73 0.03
N GLU A 366 -10.64 -26.25 0.47
CA GLU A 366 -10.53 -27.27 1.54
C GLU A 366 -11.11 -26.79 2.88
N GLU A 367 -10.90 -25.52 3.21
CA GLU A 367 -11.41 -24.88 4.43
C GLU A 367 -12.83 -24.29 4.28
N ASP A 368 -13.50 -24.55 3.16
CA ASP A 368 -14.90 -24.19 2.92
C ASP A 368 -15.20 -22.67 2.91
N TYR A 369 -14.23 -21.84 2.49
CA TYR A 369 -14.37 -20.38 2.41
C TYR A 369 -14.93 -19.86 1.07
N LEU A 370 -14.87 -20.66 -0.01
CA LEU A 370 -15.33 -20.27 -1.35
C LEU A 370 -16.70 -20.84 -1.70
N GLN A 371 -17.46 -20.12 -2.52
CA GLN A 371 -18.66 -20.64 -3.16
C GLN A 371 -18.37 -21.03 -4.61
N LYS A 372 -19.12 -22.01 -5.13
CA LYS A 372 -19.02 -22.37 -6.55
C LYS A 372 -19.48 -21.20 -7.42
N LEU A 373 -18.80 -21.01 -8.54
CA LEU A 373 -19.19 -20.05 -9.56
C LEU A 373 -20.42 -20.54 -10.32
N ASP A 374 -21.33 -19.63 -10.63
CA ASP A 374 -22.45 -19.88 -11.52
C ASP A 374 -21.99 -19.75 -12.96
N LYS A 375 -21.54 -20.86 -13.55
CA LYS A 375 -21.06 -20.92 -14.94
C LYS A 375 -22.09 -20.46 -15.96
N SER A 376 -23.38 -20.43 -15.64
CA SER A 376 -24.40 -19.90 -16.55
C SER A 376 -24.36 -18.39 -16.71
N LYS A 377 -23.65 -17.70 -15.81
CA LYS A 377 -23.42 -16.25 -15.82
C LYS A 377 -22.04 -15.87 -16.36
N LEU A 378 -21.21 -16.85 -16.73
CA LEU A 378 -19.85 -16.62 -17.23
C LEU A 378 -19.78 -16.93 -18.72
N ASP A 379 -19.29 -15.97 -19.50
CA ASP A 379 -19.12 -16.05 -20.96
C ASP A 379 -17.67 -15.81 -21.40
N CYS A 380 -16.73 -16.03 -20.47
CA CYS A 380 -15.30 -15.82 -20.66
C CYS A 380 -14.50 -17.09 -20.94
N PHE A 381 -14.98 -18.28 -20.53
CA PHE A 381 -14.18 -19.52 -20.56
C PHE A 381 -13.67 -19.92 -21.95
N ASP A 382 -14.41 -19.59 -23.01
CA ASP A 382 -14.01 -19.86 -24.40
C ASP A 382 -12.92 -18.92 -24.93
N LYS A 383 -12.64 -17.82 -24.20
CA LYS A 383 -11.60 -16.84 -24.52
C LYS A 383 -10.28 -17.13 -23.78
N LEU A 384 -10.32 -18.00 -22.77
CA LEU A 384 -9.18 -18.28 -21.90
C LEU A 384 -8.26 -19.35 -22.49
N ASN A 385 -6.99 -19.27 -22.13
CA ASN A 385 -5.99 -20.24 -22.57
C ASN A 385 -6.21 -21.61 -21.89
N ASP A 386 -6.26 -22.69 -22.69
CA ASP A 386 -6.43 -24.06 -22.20
C ASP A 386 -5.36 -24.46 -21.16
N ALA A 387 -4.16 -23.86 -21.22
CA ALA A 387 -3.07 -24.15 -20.29
C ALA A 387 -3.33 -23.70 -18.84
N VAL A 388 -4.31 -22.81 -18.62
CA VAL A 388 -4.70 -22.33 -17.28
C VAL A 388 -6.09 -22.81 -16.85
N LEU A 389 -6.71 -23.68 -17.65
CA LEU A 389 -7.97 -24.32 -17.31
C LEU A 389 -7.74 -25.73 -16.77
N GLY A 390 -8.60 -26.18 -15.86
CA GLY A 390 -8.55 -27.52 -15.28
C GLY A 390 -7.29 -27.83 -14.47
N LEU A 391 -6.65 -26.81 -13.89
CA LEU A 391 -5.45 -26.99 -13.07
C LEU A 391 -5.73 -27.84 -11.82
N PRO A 392 -4.72 -28.52 -11.23
CA PRO A 392 -4.92 -29.49 -10.14
C PRO A 392 -5.69 -28.96 -8.92
N TYR A 393 -5.61 -27.67 -8.64
CA TYR A 393 -6.31 -27.03 -7.51
C TYR A 393 -7.82 -26.83 -7.75
N ASP A 394 -8.27 -26.75 -9.01
CA ASP A 394 -9.68 -26.61 -9.39
C ASP A 394 -9.94 -27.28 -10.76
N PRO A 395 -9.97 -28.63 -10.82
CA PRO A 395 -9.94 -29.38 -12.09
C PRO A 395 -11.11 -29.13 -13.04
N GLU A 396 -12.24 -28.63 -12.52
CA GLU A 396 -13.42 -28.32 -13.32
C GLU A 396 -13.63 -26.81 -13.45
N ASN A 397 -12.74 -25.96 -12.92
CA ASN A 397 -12.96 -24.51 -12.76
C ASN A 397 -14.32 -24.20 -12.10
N ASP A 398 -14.66 -24.95 -11.05
CA ASP A 398 -15.92 -24.78 -10.32
C ASP A 398 -15.88 -23.59 -9.35
N TYR A 399 -14.69 -23.10 -9.00
CA TYR A 399 -14.48 -22.05 -8.00
C TYR A 399 -13.68 -20.86 -8.51
N SER A 400 -12.94 -21.02 -9.62
CA SER A 400 -11.94 -20.06 -10.08
C SER A 400 -12.00 -19.77 -11.58
N VAL A 401 -11.74 -18.51 -11.93
CA VAL A 401 -11.52 -18.05 -13.32
C VAL A 401 -10.13 -17.39 -13.39
N PRO A 402 -9.20 -17.89 -14.22
CA PRO A 402 -7.87 -17.30 -14.37
C PRO A 402 -7.90 -15.79 -14.63
N TYR A 403 -7.02 -15.06 -13.95
CA TYR A 403 -6.84 -13.61 -14.10
C TYR A 403 -5.56 -13.36 -14.89
N PHE A 404 -4.43 -13.69 -14.27
CA PHE A 404 -3.09 -13.66 -14.86
C PHE A 404 -2.39 -14.98 -14.59
N TRP A 405 -1.35 -15.23 -15.36
CA TRP A 405 -0.54 -16.42 -15.24
C TRP A 405 0.87 -16.14 -15.73
N GLY A 406 1.77 -17.07 -15.46
CA GLY A 406 3.14 -16.94 -15.91
C GLY A 406 4.03 -18.05 -15.41
N THR A 407 5.32 -17.87 -15.68
CA THR A 407 6.38 -18.75 -15.19
C THR A 407 7.29 -18.03 -14.21
N VAL A 408 8.12 -18.80 -13.52
CA VAL A 408 9.35 -18.33 -12.86
C VAL A 408 10.54 -18.72 -13.74
N GLY A 409 11.59 -17.90 -13.78
CA GLY A 409 12.72 -18.18 -14.64
C GLY A 409 13.95 -17.36 -14.29
N ILE A 410 15.00 -17.56 -15.08
CA ILE A 410 16.28 -16.92 -14.89
C ILE A 410 16.30 -15.66 -15.77
N VAL A 411 16.28 -14.49 -15.14
CA VAL A 411 16.64 -13.25 -15.83
C VAL A 411 18.15 -13.13 -15.84
N TYR A 412 18.73 -12.73 -16.97
CA TYR A 412 20.18 -12.65 -17.12
C TYR A 412 20.62 -11.51 -18.04
N ASP A 413 21.82 -11.01 -17.81
CA ASP A 413 22.50 -10.03 -18.65
C ASP A 413 23.22 -10.75 -19.80
N LYS A 414 22.76 -10.53 -21.04
CA LYS A 414 23.31 -11.14 -22.27
C LYS A 414 24.79 -10.78 -22.51
N THR A 415 25.30 -9.74 -21.85
CA THR A 415 26.70 -9.32 -21.97
C THR A 415 27.62 -10.02 -20.98
N LYS A 416 27.06 -10.66 -19.95
CA LYS A 416 27.81 -11.32 -18.87
C LYS A 416 27.63 -12.83 -18.86
N VAL A 417 26.45 -13.33 -19.20
CA VAL A 417 26.11 -14.76 -19.18
C VAL A 417 26.12 -15.33 -20.60
N ASP A 418 26.84 -16.43 -20.79
CA ASP A 418 26.82 -17.17 -22.05
C ASP A 418 25.54 -18.02 -22.15
N PRO A 419 24.72 -17.88 -23.20
CA PRO A 419 23.55 -18.74 -23.41
C PRO A 419 23.88 -20.24 -23.41
N GLU A 420 25.08 -20.64 -23.85
CA GLU A 420 25.49 -22.06 -23.80
C GLU A 420 25.58 -22.60 -22.37
N ASP A 421 25.95 -21.76 -21.40
CA ASP A 421 25.99 -22.15 -19.97
C ASP A 421 24.56 -22.35 -19.43
N LEU A 422 23.62 -21.49 -19.82
CA LEU A 422 22.20 -21.60 -19.43
C LEU A 422 21.57 -22.89 -19.97
N GLU A 423 21.81 -23.20 -21.25
CA GLU A 423 21.32 -24.42 -21.89
C GLU A 423 21.89 -25.68 -21.23
N LYS A 424 23.19 -25.69 -20.92
CA LYS A 424 23.88 -26.84 -20.35
C LYS A 424 23.59 -27.07 -18.88
N GLU A 425 23.47 -26.01 -18.08
CA GLU A 425 23.45 -26.10 -16.62
C GLU A 425 22.05 -25.90 -16.04
N GLY A 426 21.15 -25.21 -16.76
CA GLY A 426 19.83 -24.86 -16.25
C GLY A 426 19.94 -24.12 -14.92
N TYR A 427 19.22 -24.56 -13.89
CA TYR A 427 19.34 -23.98 -12.55
C TYR A 427 20.69 -24.24 -11.87
N ASN A 428 21.51 -25.20 -12.33
CA ASN A 428 22.85 -25.39 -11.79
C ASN A 428 23.82 -24.24 -12.13
N ILE A 429 23.43 -23.30 -13.01
CA ILE A 429 24.19 -22.07 -13.24
C ILE A 429 24.36 -21.24 -11.96
N PHE A 430 23.44 -21.37 -11.01
CA PHE A 430 23.54 -20.75 -9.69
C PHE A 430 24.65 -21.33 -8.82
N LEU A 431 25.29 -22.44 -9.23
CA LEU A 431 26.50 -23.01 -8.61
C LEU A 431 27.76 -22.83 -9.47
N ASN A 432 27.66 -22.15 -10.61
CA ASN A 432 28.80 -21.97 -11.51
C ASN A 432 29.69 -20.81 -11.03
N GLU A 433 30.84 -21.16 -10.46
CA GLU A 433 31.79 -20.20 -9.89
C GLU A 433 32.28 -19.09 -10.85
N THR A 434 32.08 -19.25 -12.16
CA THR A 434 32.31 -18.16 -13.15
C THR A 434 31.50 -16.90 -12.82
N TYR A 435 30.29 -17.08 -12.28
CA TYR A 435 29.36 -15.99 -11.92
C TYR A 435 29.40 -15.63 -10.43
N LYS A 436 30.40 -16.12 -9.69
CA LYS A 436 30.52 -15.87 -8.24
C LYS A 436 30.49 -14.38 -7.91
N GLY A 437 29.62 -14.00 -6.97
CA GLY A 437 29.38 -12.62 -6.54
C GLY A 437 28.48 -11.82 -7.48
N ASP A 438 28.06 -12.38 -8.62
CA ASP A 438 27.25 -11.72 -9.64
C ASP A 438 25.85 -12.34 -9.79
N VAL A 439 25.31 -12.92 -8.70
CA VAL A 439 24.02 -13.65 -8.67
C VAL A 439 23.09 -13.09 -7.60
N TYR A 440 21.80 -12.92 -7.96
CA TYR A 440 20.72 -12.67 -7.02
C TYR A 440 19.90 -13.94 -6.74
N LEU A 441 19.54 -14.15 -5.48
CA LEU A 441 18.53 -15.14 -5.06
C LEU A 441 17.27 -14.41 -4.60
N TYR A 442 16.11 -14.90 -5.03
CA TYR A 442 14.82 -14.34 -4.59
C TYR A 442 14.47 -14.85 -3.18
N ASP A 443 14.15 -13.96 -2.23
CA ASP A 443 13.75 -14.32 -0.86
C ASP A 443 12.32 -14.88 -0.80
N SER A 444 12.15 -16.02 -1.46
CA SER A 444 10.95 -16.84 -1.42
C SER A 444 11.38 -18.27 -1.13
N GLU A 445 10.89 -18.78 0.00
CA GLU A 445 11.15 -20.15 0.44
C GLU A 445 10.68 -21.18 -0.59
N ARG A 446 9.55 -20.92 -1.27
CA ARG A 446 9.03 -21.83 -2.29
C ARG A 446 9.80 -21.75 -3.59
N ASP A 447 10.08 -20.55 -4.09
CA ASP A 447 10.74 -20.40 -5.39
C ASP A 447 12.21 -20.84 -5.32
N SER A 448 12.88 -20.60 -4.20
CA SER A 448 14.24 -21.09 -3.97
C SER A 448 14.31 -22.62 -3.87
N PHE A 449 13.37 -23.26 -3.16
CA PHE A 449 13.30 -24.71 -3.13
C PHE A 449 12.87 -25.31 -4.46
N MET A 450 11.96 -24.67 -5.20
CA MET A 450 11.60 -25.06 -6.55
C MET A 450 12.83 -25.10 -7.45
N MET A 451 13.63 -24.02 -7.45
CA MET A 451 14.87 -23.95 -8.22
C MET A 451 15.83 -25.10 -7.88
N ALA A 452 16.06 -25.36 -6.59
CA ALA A 452 16.95 -26.44 -6.15
C ALA A 452 16.41 -27.84 -6.49
N LEU A 453 15.12 -28.09 -6.26
CA LEU A 453 14.48 -29.36 -6.59
C LEU A 453 14.52 -29.62 -8.10
N LYS A 454 14.23 -28.62 -8.92
CA LYS A 454 14.34 -28.70 -10.38
C LYS A 454 15.77 -28.84 -10.87
N ALA A 455 16.75 -28.25 -10.19
CA ALA A 455 18.18 -28.48 -10.48
C ALA A 455 18.61 -29.93 -10.23
N LEU A 456 18.00 -30.58 -9.22
CA LEU A 456 18.24 -31.98 -8.84
C LEU A 456 17.37 -32.98 -9.63
N GLY A 457 16.40 -32.50 -10.42
CA GLY A 457 15.49 -33.33 -11.21
C GLY A 457 14.31 -33.91 -10.42
N TYR A 458 13.98 -33.32 -9.26
CA TYR A 458 12.82 -33.67 -8.45
C TYR A 458 11.61 -32.80 -8.77
N SER A 459 10.42 -33.26 -8.37
CA SER A 459 9.20 -32.44 -8.39
C SER A 459 9.33 -31.32 -7.38
N MET A 460 8.86 -30.12 -7.74
CA MET A 460 8.79 -29.00 -6.79
C MET A 460 7.71 -29.19 -5.71
N ASN A 461 6.84 -30.18 -5.89
CA ASN A 461 5.76 -30.57 -4.96
C ASN A 461 6.09 -31.86 -4.18
N THR A 462 7.37 -32.24 -4.07
CA THR A 462 7.75 -33.45 -3.35
C THR A 462 7.39 -33.39 -1.85
N GLU A 463 6.95 -34.53 -1.32
CA GLU A 463 6.73 -34.76 0.12
C GLU A 463 7.86 -35.59 0.74
N ASN A 464 8.88 -35.96 -0.05
CA ASN A 464 9.99 -36.78 0.40
C ASN A 464 11.01 -35.93 1.17
N GLU A 465 11.11 -36.15 2.48
CA GLU A 465 12.05 -35.43 3.34
C GLU A 465 13.52 -35.56 2.89
N ALA A 466 13.91 -36.67 2.23
CA ALA A 466 15.27 -36.82 1.73
C ALA A 466 15.55 -35.90 0.54
N GLU A 467 14.59 -35.75 -0.38
CA GLU A 467 14.68 -34.84 -1.53
C GLU A 467 14.70 -33.38 -1.07
N LEU A 468 13.89 -33.04 -0.06
CA LEU A 468 13.91 -31.71 0.57
C LEU A 468 15.25 -31.42 1.26
N GLN A 469 15.86 -32.42 1.90
CA GLN A 469 17.17 -32.28 2.52
C GLN A 469 18.27 -32.09 1.47
N GLU A 470 18.23 -32.82 0.35
CA GLU A 470 19.17 -32.63 -0.77
C GLU A 470 19.04 -31.23 -1.40
N ALA A 471 17.80 -30.75 -1.59
CA ALA A 471 17.54 -29.38 -2.06
C ALA A 471 18.06 -28.32 -1.07
N TYR A 472 17.90 -28.55 0.23
CA TYR A 472 18.49 -27.70 1.25
C TYR A 472 20.03 -27.69 1.17
N ASP A 473 20.67 -28.86 1.04
CA ASP A 473 22.12 -28.95 0.95
C ASP A 473 22.64 -28.24 -0.31
N TRP A 474 21.92 -28.35 -1.43
CA TRP A 474 22.20 -27.61 -2.68
C TRP A 474 22.10 -26.09 -2.47
N LEU A 475 21.05 -25.62 -1.77
CA LEU A 475 20.89 -24.18 -1.46
C LEU A 475 21.97 -23.67 -0.52
N VAL A 476 22.35 -24.46 0.50
CA VAL A 476 23.47 -24.13 1.39
C VAL A 476 24.76 -24.02 0.60
N GLN A 477 25.04 -24.97 -0.29
CA GLN A 477 26.19 -24.90 -1.18
C GLN A 477 26.16 -23.62 -2.03
N CYS A 478 25.01 -23.27 -2.61
CA CYS A 478 24.84 -22.04 -3.39
C CYS A 478 25.24 -20.80 -2.57
N VAL A 479 24.62 -20.60 -1.41
CA VAL A 479 24.86 -19.39 -0.61
C VAL A 479 26.26 -19.34 0.01
N GLU A 480 26.89 -20.48 0.28
CA GLU A 480 28.25 -20.55 0.86
C GLU A 480 29.35 -20.35 -0.20
N THR A 481 29.10 -20.72 -1.46
CA THR A 481 30.14 -20.72 -2.49
C THR A 481 30.06 -19.54 -3.44
N MET A 482 28.87 -18.97 -3.64
CA MET A 482 28.61 -18.04 -4.75
C MET A 482 28.50 -16.56 -4.35
N ASP A 483 28.67 -16.22 -3.07
CA ASP A 483 28.54 -14.85 -2.54
C ASP A 483 27.23 -14.17 -3.01
N THR A 484 26.12 -14.92 -2.96
CA THR A 484 24.80 -14.49 -3.48
C THR A 484 24.17 -13.38 -2.63
N GLU A 485 23.48 -12.44 -3.27
CA GLU A 485 22.63 -11.48 -2.58
C GLU A 485 21.18 -11.99 -2.56
N ILE A 486 20.64 -12.26 -1.36
CA ILE A 486 19.23 -12.64 -1.17
C ILE A 486 18.38 -11.36 -1.09
N VAL A 487 17.46 -11.18 -2.03
CA VAL A 487 16.68 -9.95 -2.23
C VAL A 487 15.22 -10.27 -2.53
N THR A 488 14.33 -9.30 -2.36
CA THR A 488 12.92 -9.41 -2.76
C THR A 488 12.71 -8.63 -4.06
N ASP A 489 11.74 -7.72 -4.13
CA ASP A 489 11.38 -6.97 -5.32
C ASP A 489 12.50 -6.03 -5.80
N GLU A 490 13.52 -5.76 -4.98
CA GLU A 490 14.69 -4.97 -5.38
C GLU A 490 15.46 -5.60 -6.55
N ILE A 491 15.32 -6.93 -6.75
CA ILE A 491 15.93 -7.65 -7.87
C ILE A 491 15.52 -7.08 -9.23
N ILE A 492 14.27 -6.61 -9.35
CA ILE A 492 13.68 -6.15 -10.61
C ILE A 492 14.47 -4.93 -11.11
N ASP A 493 14.56 -3.89 -10.29
CA ASP A 493 15.30 -2.67 -10.64
C ASP A 493 16.82 -2.92 -10.75
N ASN A 494 17.36 -3.81 -9.90
CA ASN A 494 18.78 -4.13 -9.93
C ASN A 494 19.18 -4.84 -11.23
N MET A 495 18.35 -5.76 -11.73
CA MET A 495 18.56 -6.46 -12.99
C MET A 495 18.31 -5.54 -14.18
N ALA A 496 17.27 -4.69 -14.16
CA ALA A 496 17.07 -3.66 -15.19
C ALA A 496 18.29 -2.73 -15.32
N GLN A 497 18.97 -2.43 -14.21
CA GLN A 497 20.22 -1.65 -14.19
C GLN A 497 21.49 -2.45 -14.54
N GLY A 498 21.39 -3.75 -14.81
CA GLY A 498 22.52 -4.63 -15.12
C GLY A 498 23.51 -4.78 -13.95
N ARG A 499 23.05 -4.70 -12.70
CA ARG A 499 23.93 -4.76 -11.52
C ARG A 499 24.57 -6.12 -11.32
N LYS A 500 23.83 -7.20 -11.60
CA LYS A 500 24.29 -8.59 -11.49
C LYS A 500 24.22 -9.30 -12.84
N ALA A 501 24.77 -10.51 -12.94
CA ALA A 501 24.75 -11.32 -14.14
C ALA A 501 23.41 -12.05 -14.30
N LEU A 502 22.87 -12.62 -13.23
CA LEU A 502 21.62 -13.37 -13.28
C LEU A 502 20.86 -13.38 -11.94
N GLY A 503 19.57 -13.70 -12.02
CA GLY A 503 18.71 -13.88 -10.87
C GLY A 503 17.42 -14.64 -11.21
N LEU A 504 16.76 -15.17 -10.19
CA LEU A 504 15.47 -15.86 -10.32
C LEU A 504 14.32 -14.87 -10.13
N ILE A 505 13.43 -14.69 -11.12
CA ILE A 505 12.28 -13.79 -11.02
C ILE A 505 11.04 -14.32 -11.76
N TYR A 506 9.88 -13.73 -11.45
CA TYR A 506 8.62 -13.96 -12.16
C TYR A 506 8.68 -13.39 -13.59
N SER A 507 8.05 -14.08 -14.53
CA SER A 507 7.92 -13.72 -15.95
C SER A 507 7.38 -12.30 -16.19
N GLY A 508 6.36 -11.86 -15.44
CA GLY A 508 5.84 -10.50 -15.56
C GLY A 508 6.88 -9.44 -15.17
N ASP A 509 7.63 -9.68 -14.10
CA ASP A 509 8.71 -8.79 -13.69
C ASP A 509 9.89 -8.82 -14.69
N ALA A 510 10.20 -10.00 -15.25
CA ALA A 510 11.19 -10.14 -16.31
C ALA A 510 10.79 -9.40 -17.58
N THR A 511 9.49 -9.37 -17.89
CA THR A 511 8.94 -8.61 -19.01
C THR A 511 9.25 -7.12 -18.86
N TYR A 512 9.02 -6.57 -17.66
CA TYR A 512 9.40 -5.19 -17.34
C TYR A 512 10.93 -4.97 -17.44
N VAL A 513 11.74 -5.88 -16.86
CA VAL A 513 13.20 -5.78 -16.90
C VAL A 513 13.73 -5.73 -18.34
N MET A 514 13.20 -6.60 -19.22
CA MET A 514 13.59 -6.65 -20.63
C MET A 514 13.07 -5.47 -21.44
N ALA A 515 11.92 -4.89 -21.06
CA ALA A 515 11.39 -3.68 -21.68
C ALA A 515 12.24 -2.44 -21.32
N GLU A 516 12.79 -2.38 -20.10
CA GLU A 516 13.66 -1.28 -19.66
C GLU A 516 15.11 -1.44 -20.13
N ASN A 517 15.57 -2.67 -20.38
CA ASN A 517 16.95 -2.96 -20.77
C ASN A 517 17.05 -4.09 -21.82
N GLU A 518 17.38 -3.72 -23.06
CA GLU A 518 17.51 -4.63 -24.21
C GLU A 518 18.62 -5.69 -24.03
N ASP A 519 19.62 -5.43 -23.18
CA ASP A 519 20.70 -6.38 -22.86
C ASP A 519 20.24 -7.50 -21.92
N MET A 520 19.02 -7.43 -21.37
CA MET A 520 18.46 -8.48 -20.51
C MET A 520 17.75 -9.56 -21.32
N GLY A 521 17.88 -10.80 -20.87
CA GLY A 521 17.19 -11.98 -21.39
C GLY A 521 16.48 -12.74 -20.28
N TYR A 522 15.57 -13.63 -20.67
CA TYR A 522 14.85 -14.52 -19.77
C TYR A 522 14.97 -15.96 -20.26
N TYR A 523 15.29 -16.88 -19.35
CA TYR A 523 15.51 -18.28 -19.66
C TYR A 523 14.74 -19.20 -18.72
N MET A 524 14.11 -20.23 -19.29
CA MET A 524 13.36 -21.25 -18.57
C MET A 524 14.03 -22.61 -18.76
N PRO A 525 14.65 -23.20 -17.72
CA PRO A 525 15.32 -24.49 -17.83
C PRO A 525 14.40 -25.63 -18.30
N GLU A 526 14.90 -26.56 -19.12
CA GLU A 526 14.13 -27.73 -19.61
C GLU A 526 13.82 -28.75 -18.50
N THR A 527 14.58 -28.74 -17.40
CA THR A 527 14.34 -29.59 -16.21
C THR A 527 13.03 -29.26 -15.49
N GLY A 528 12.34 -28.20 -15.90
CA GLY A 528 11.04 -27.77 -15.40
C GLY A 528 11.12 -26.46 -14.63
N THR A 529 10.02 -25.73 -14.57
CA THR A 529 9.85 -24.54 -13.75
C THR A 529 8.46 -24.51 -13.09
N ASN A 530 8.20 -23.49 -12.29
CA ASN A 530 6.88 -23.16 -11.81
C ASN A 530 6.07 -22.45 -12.91
N LEU A 531 4.92 -23.04 -13.25
CA LEU A 531 3.81 -22.41 -13.94
C LEU A 531 2.77 -22.02 -12.88
N TRP A 532 2.54 -20.72 -12.70
CA TRP A 532 1.63 -20.22 -11.68
C TRP A 532 0.43 -19.54 -12.33
N SER A 533 -0.71 -19.58 -11.63
CA SER A 533 -1.92 -18.86 -12.02
C SER A 533 -2.57 -18.22 -10.81
N ASP A 534 -2.83 -16.93 -10.94
CA ASP A 534 -3.69 -16.18 -10.04
C ASP A 534 -5.09 -16.13 -10.67
N ALA A 535 -6.11 -16.43 -9.87
CA ALA A 535 -7.47 -16.57 -10.38
C ALA A 535 -8.50 -15.85 -9.51
N MET A 536 -9.52 -15.31 -10.16
CA MET A 536 -10.66 -14.68 -9.53
C MET A 536 -11.57 -15.74 -8.89
N VAL A 537 -11.88 -15.57 -7.61
CA VAL A 537 -12.76 -16.45 -6.84
C VAL A 537 -13.78 -15.64 -6.03
N ILE A 538 -14.93 -16.26 -5.71
CA ILE A 538 -16.00 -15.61 -4.92
C ILE A 538 -16.06 -16.25 -3.52
N PRO A 539 -15.84 -15.48 -2.44
CA PRO A 539 -16.01 -15.97 -1.06
C PRO A 539 -17.46 -16.32 -0.74
N LYS A 540 -17.69 -17.28 0.16
CA LYS A 540 -19.06 -17.63 0.62
C LYS A 540 -19.81 -16.49 1.28
N ASN A 541 -19.08 -15.57 1.92
CA ASN A 541 -19.65 -14.42 2.60
C ASN A 541 -19.76 -13.17 1.69
N ALA A 542 -19.60 -13.33 0.37
CA ALA A 542 -19.85 -12.29 -0.62
C ALA A 542 -21.28 -11.76 -0.50
N LYS A 543 -21.42 -10.43 -0.54
CA LYS A 543 -22.70 -9.73 -0.46
C LYS A 543 -23.33 -9.53 -1.83
N ASN A 544 -22.50 -9.38 -2.87
CA ASN A 544 -22.91 -9.11 -4.25
C ASN A 544 -22.32 -10.14 -5.22
N PRO A 545 -22.63 -11.44 -5.09
CA PRO A 545 -22.05 -12.48 -5.95
C PRO A 545 -22.41 -12.28 -7.42
N GLU A 546 -23.60 -11.78 -7.77
CA GLU A 546 -23.95 -11.52 -9.17
C GLU A 546 -23.08 -10.43 -9.81
N LEU A 547 -22.79 -9.38 -9.05
CA LEU A 547 -21.90 -8.31 -9.48
C LEU A 547 -20.45 -8.79 -9.62
N ALA A 548 -20.02 -9.72 -8.77
CA ALA A 548 -18.71 -10.36 -8.89
C ALA A 548 -18.58 -11.19 -10.18
N HIS A 549 -19.63 -11.91 -10.60
CA HIS A 549 -19.64 -12.61 -11.89
C HIS A 549 -19.54 -11.62 -13.07
N ALA A 550 -20.25 -10.49 -13.00
CA ALA A 550 -20.17 -9.46 -14.03
C ALA A 550 -18.75 -8.88 -14.14
N PHE A 551 -18.08 -8.65 -13.01
CA PHE A 551 -16.68 -8.20 -13.00
C PHE A 551 -15.73 -9.25 -13.57
N ILE A 552 -15.94 -10.54 -13.26
CA ILE A 552 -15.14 -11.63 -13.83
C ILE A 552 -15.22 -11.62 -15.35
N ASN A 553 -16.43 -11.53 -15.94
CA ASN A 553 -16.55 -11.46 -17.39
C ASN A 553 -15.88 -10.21 -17.97
N PHE A 554 -16.07 -9.05 -17.34
CA PHE A 554 -15.45 -7.80 -17.80
C PHE A 554 -13.92 -7.88 -17.77
N ALA A 555 -13.33 -8.37 -16.67
CA ALA A 555 -11.89 -8.48 -16.51
C ALA A 555 -11.26 -9.53 -17.44
N SER A 556 -12.03 -10.54 -17.85
CA SER A 556 -11.59 -11.58 -18.79
C SER A 556 -11.94 -11.26 -20.26
N ASP A 557 -12.75 -10.25 -20.53
CA ASP A 557 -13.07 -9.81 -21.89
C ASP A 557 -11.88 -9.07 -22.53
N TYR A 558 -11.87 -8.94 -23.85
CA TYR A 558 -10.72 -8.41 -24.59
C TYR A 558 -10.29 -7.02 -24.08
N ASP A 559 -11.19 -6.05 -24.02
CA ASP A 559 -10.83 -4.67 -23.65
C ASP A 559 -10.29 -4.59 -22.21
N GLY A 560 -10.96 -5.28 -21.27
CA GLY A 560 -10.57 -5.32 -19.86
C GLY A 560 -9.23 -6.05 -19.66
N ALA A 561 -9.06 -7.22 -20.30
CA ALA A 561 -7.83 -7.99 -20.20
C ALA A 561 -6.65 -7.31 -20.92
N TYR A 562 -6.90 -6.60 -22.02
CA TYR A 562 -5.88 -5.84 -22.76
C TYR A 562 -5.35 -4.68 -21.93
N ASP A 563 -6.22 -3.80 -21.41
CA ASP A 563 -5.81 -2.68 -20.54
C ASP A 563 -5.02 -3.20 -19.33
N ASN A 564 -5.54 -4.27 -18.72
CA ASN A 564 -4.93 -4.87 -17.54
C ASN A 564 -3.53 -5.43 -17.85
N SER A 565 -3.39 -6.24 -18.90
CA SER A 565 -2.13 -6.89 -19.22
C SER A 565 -1.08 -5.92 -19.78
N SER A 566 -1.46 -5.01 -20.67
CA SER A 566 -0.59 -3.95 -21.22
C SER A 566 -0.07 -3.00 -20.14
N TYR A 567 -0.92 -2.68 -19.14
CA TYR A 567 -0.51 -1.82 -18.04
C TYR A 567 0.39 -2.54 -17.04
N VAL A 568 0.03 -3.77 -16.66
CA VAL A 568 0.66 -4.51 -15.55
C VAL A 568 1.91 -5.28 -15.98
N GLY A 569 2.02 -5.71 -17.24
CA GLY A 569 3.17 -6.48 -17.75
C GLY A 569 3.10 -7.99 -17.56
N TYR A 570 2.04 -8.48 -16.94
CA TYR A 570 1.82 -9.91 -16.71
C TYR A 570 0.96 -10.52 -17.81
N THR A 571 1.25 -11.77 -18.16
CA THR A 571 0.59 -12.47 -19.28
C THR A 571 -0.90 -12.60 -19.04
N SER A 572 -1.69 -12.11 -20.01
CA SER A 572 -3.13 -12.28 -20.02
C SER A 572 -3.52 -13.75 -20.11
N SER A 573 -4.54 -14.15 -19.33
CA SER A 573 -5.19 -15.46 -19.50
C SER A 573 -6.08 -15.51 -20.74
N ASN A 574 -6.47 -14.36 -21.29
CA ASN A 574 -7.21 -14.25 -22.55
C ASN A 574 -6.25 -14.45 -23.74
N VAL A 575 -6.57 -15.42 -24.60
CA VAL A 575 -5.69 -15.86 -25.70
C VAL A 575 -5.46 -14.76 -26.73
N GLU A 576 -6.53 -14.07 -27.15
CA GLU A 576 -6.46 -13.02 -28.17
C GLU A 576 -5.59 -11.86 -27.68
N VAL A 577 -5.79 -11.42 -26.43
CA VAL A 577 -4.98 -10.37 -25.81
C VAL A 577 -3.50 -10.77 -25.69
N MET A 578 -3.23 -12.01 -25.29
CA MET A 578 -1.86 -12.51 -25.17
C MET A 578 -1.16 -12.52 -26.55
N GLU A 579 -1.85 -12.98 -27.60
CA GLU A 579 -1.33 -12.99 -28.96
C GLU A 579 -1.10 -11.58 -29.50
N ASP A 580 -2.01 -10.64 -29.28
CA ASP A 580 -1.89 -9.26 -29.76
C ASP A 580 -0.78 -8.49 -29.03
N LEU A 581 -0.64 -8.65 -27.71
CA LEU A 581 0.41 -7.97 -26.95
C LEU A 581 1.81 -8.52 -27.24
N SER A 582 1.92 -9.80 -27.56
CA SER A 582 3.21 -10.44 -27.90
C SER A 582 3.55 -10.45 -29.39
N GLY A 583 2.54 -10.19 -30.25
CA GLY A 583 2.65 -10.19 -31.70
C GLY A 583 3.36 -8.96 -32.29
N GLU A 584 3.43 -8.91 -33.62
CA GLU A 584 4.08 -7.82 -34.36
C GLU A 584 3.38 -6.48 -34.08
N GLY A 585 4.12 -5.51 -33.52
CA GLY A 585 3.61 -4.21 -33.12
C GLY A 585 2.92 -4.15 -31.75
N GLY A 586 2.89 -5.26 -31.00
CA GLY A 586 2.39 -5.33 -29.62
C GLY A 586 3.39 -4.76 -28.61
N ASP A 587 2.91 -4.43 -27.41
CA ASP A 587 3.73 -3.80 -26.35
C ASP A 587 4.89 -4.68 -25.87
N TYR A 588 4.78 -6.00 -26.03
CA TYR A 588 5.77 -7.00 -25.60
C TYR A 588 6.35 -7.81 -26.76
N GLU A 589 6.32 -7.25 -27.98
CA GLU A 589 6.94 -7.86 -29.16
C GLU A 589 8.41 -8.23 -28.88
N GLY A 590 8.75 -9.50 -29.07
CA GLY A 590 10.12 -10.00 -28.88
C GLY A 590 10.54 -10.23 -27.42
N ILE A 591 9.67 -9.99 -26.44
CA ILE A 591 9.93 -10.26 -25.02
C ILE A 591 9.42 -11.67 -24.69
N ASN A 592 10.31 -12.66 -24.73
CA ASN A 592 9.96 -14.06 -24.49
C ASN A 592 9.45 -14.33 -23.06
N ALA A 593 9.79 -13.47 -22.08
CA ALA A 593 9.27 -13.58 -20.72
C ALA A 593 7.75 -13.41 -20.63
N TYR A 594 7.13 -12.68 -21.56
CA TYR A 594 5.70 -12.44 -21.54
C TYR A 594 4.88 -13.65 -22.05
N ILE A 595 5.51 -14.63 -22.69
CA ILE A 595 4.81 -15.82 -23.21
C ILE A 595 5.21 -17.02 -22.33
N PRO A 596 4.32 -17.49 -21.43
CA PRO A 596 4.60 -18.63 -20.57
C PRO A 596 4.78 -19.90 -21.40
N ARG A 597 5.76 -20.73 -21.02
CA ARG A 597 5.96 -22.05 -21.63
C ARG A 597 4.86 -23.01 -21.20
N THR A 598 4.30 -23.76 -22.16
CA THR A 598 3.18 -24.69 -21.93
C THR A 598 3.41 -26.10 -22.47
N ASP A 599 4.51 -26.33 -23.18
CA ASP A 599 4.83 -27.57 -23.89
C ASP A 599 5.83 -28.49 -23.16
N ASN A 600 6.34 -28.06 -21.99
CA ASN A 600 7.28 -28.87 -21.20
C ASN A 600 6.54 -29.65 -20.09
N GLU A 601 6.60 -30.98 -20.17
CA GLU A 601 5.98 -31.89 -19.19
C GLU A 601 6.57 -31.78 -17.77
N ASN A 602 7.77 -31.20 -17.63
CA ASN A 602 8.41 -30.99 -16.34
C ASN A 602 7.97 -29.69 -15.65
N ASP A 603 7.23 -28.81 -16.32
CA ASP A 603 6.70 -27.61 -15.69
C ASP A 603 5.53 -27.99 -14.77
N GLU A 604 5.49 -27.44 -13.57
CA GLU A 604 4.53 -27.81 -12.52
C GLU A 604 3.83 -26.58 -11.96
N VAL A 605 2.62 -26.77 -11.39
CA VAL A 605 1.90 -25.77 -10.57
C VAL A 605 2.08 -26.12 -9.10
N PHE A 606 2.20 -25.13 -8.21
CA PHE A 606 2.32 -25.40 -6.78
C PHE A 606 1.05 -26.05 -6.21
N VAL A 607 1.25 -27.08 -5.38
CA VAL A 607 0.19 -27.75 -4.62
C VAL A 607 0.32 -27.42 -3.14
N TYR A 608 -0.81 -27.18 -2.47
CA TYR A 608 -0.80 -26.91 -1.04
C TYR A 608 -0.60 -28.19 -0.22
N ASN A 609 0.44 -28.19 0.62
CA ASN A 609 0.65 -29.19 1.68
C ASN A 609 1.15 -28.50 2.96
N GLU A 610 0.40 -28.63 4.06
CA GLU A 610 0.71 -27.94 5.33
C GLU A 610 2.00 -28.44 5.98
N ASP A 611 2.29 -29.74 5.91
CA ASP A 611 3.44 -30.36 6.57
C ASP A 611 4.73 -30.04 5.82
N THR A 612 4.73 -30.21 4.49
CA THR A 612 5.87 -29.82 3.63
C THR A 612 6.19 -28.34 3.75
N LYS A 613 5.17 -27.46 3.81
CA LYS A 613 5.37 -26.01 4.00
C LYS A 613 6.14 -25.70 5.30
N LYS A 614 5.80 -26.36 6.41
CA LYS A 614 6.50 -26.15 7.70
C LYS A 614 7.97 -26.58 7.61
N ILE A 615 8.24 -27.70 6.93
CA ILE A 615 9.60 -28.22 6.74
C ILE A 615 10.42 -27.25 5.89
N ILE A 616 9.90 -26.84 4.73
CA ILE A 616 10.58 -25.89 3.83
C ILE A 616 10.86 -24.56 4.54
N SER A 617 9.92 -24.03 5.32
CA SER A 617 10.14 -22.76 6.04
C SER A 617 11.22 -22.84 7.12
N ASP A 618 11.31 -23.97 7.85
CA ASP A 618 12.40 -24.22 8.80
C ASP A 618 13.76 -24.33 8.09
N LEU A 619 13.82 -25.08 6.98
CA LEU A 619 15.04 -25.26 6.20
C LEU A 619 15.49 -23.95 5.54
N TRP A 620 14.57 -23.17 4.96
CA TRP A 620 14.88 -21.86 4.38
C TRP A 620 15.47 -20.90 5.40
N SER A 621 14.92 -20.89 6.63
CA SER A 621 15.47 -20.10 7.73
C SER A 621 16.93 -20.47 8.02
N ARG A 622 17.29 -21.75 7.92
CA ARG A 622 18.67 -22.23 8.08
C ARG A 622 19.57 -21.86 6.90
N VAL A 623 19.06 -21.90 5.65
CA VAL A 623 19.79 -21.40 4.47
C VAL A 623 20.16 -19.93 4.65
N LYS A 624 19.22 -19.09 5.10
CA LYS A 624 19.51 -17.67 5.38
C LYS A 624 20.56 -17.46 6.47
N ILE A 625 20.57 -18.33 7.49
CA ILE A 625 21.63 -18.31 8.51
C ILE A 625 22.98 -18.70 7.90
N ALA A 626 23.04 -19.71 7.03
CA ALA A 626 24.26 -20.12 6.34
C ALA A 626 24.80 -18.97 5.46
N ALA A 627 23.93 -18.34 4.66
CA ALA A 627 24.27 -17.18 3.84
C ALA A 627 24.87 -16.04 4.68
N SER A 628 24.26 -15.73 5.83
CA SER A 628 24.77 -14.68 6.74
C SER A 628 26.11 -15.02 7.38
N ASN A 629 26.48 -16.29 7.48
CA ASN A 629 27.76 -16.73 8.06
C ASN A 629 28.88 -16.84 7.02
N ALA A 630 28.53 -16.93 5.73
CA ALA A 630 29.48 -17.01 4.61
C ALA A 630 30.06 -15.64 4.22
N GLY A 631 29.34 -14.55 4.53
CA GLY A 631 29.69 -13.16 4.17
C GLY A 631 30.68 -12.43 5.08
#